data_AF-A0A8H8N3L3-F1
#
_entry.id   AF-A0A8H8N3L3-F1
#
_cell.length_a   1.000
_cell.length_b   1.000
_cell.length_c   1.000
_cell.angle_alpha   90.00
_cell.angle_beta   90.00
_cell.angle_gamma   90.00
#
_symmetry.space_group_name_H-M   'P 1'
#
loop_
_entity.id
_entity.type
_entity.pdbx_description
1 polymer ?
#
loop_
_entity_poly.entity_id
_entity_poly.type
_entity_poly.pdbx_seq_one_letter_code
_entity_poly.pdbx_strand_id
1 'polypeptide(L)'
;MSDFSVQNTVLRLEAQLADLQQKFDVLENERTLYNLIQDYAQSHDRCFGKHGTTEDDAKWEAFFTDDGVSNLHPVVVEDGASTSAVAQSYAVVTVVPEDEAHTVTVKGQYDWKFEKVGGVWKVASVTLTPFPKP
;
A
#
# COMPACT_ATOMS: atom_id res chain seq x y z
N MET A 1 38.46 16.07 -33.23
CA MET A 1 38.00 14.70 -32.89
C MET A 1 37.60 14.54 -31.42
N SER A 2 37.87 15.50 -30.52
CA SER A 2 37.51 15.45 -29.10
C SER A 2 36.03 15.75 -28.80
N ASP A 3 35.41 16.70 -29.51
CA ASP A 3 34.04 17.16 -29.21
C ASP A 3 32.97 16.08 -29.40
N PHE A 4 33.11 15.23 -30.42
CA PHE A 4 32.20 14.12 -30.65
C PHE A 4 32.26 13.06 -29.54
N SER A 5 33.43 12.86 -28.94
CA SER A 5 33.62 11.93 -27.81
C SER A 5 32.97 12.47 -26.52
N VAL A 6 33.08 13.79 -26.30
CA VAL A 6 32.45 14.46 -25.16
C VAL A 6 30.93 14.45 -25.29
N GLN A 7 30.38 14.80 -26.45
CA GLN A 7 28.94 14.79 -26.70
C GLN A 7 28.30 13.40 -26.51
N ASN A 8 28.95 12.35 -27.01
CA ASN A 8 28.47 10.98 -26.79
C ASN A 8 28.53 10.57 -25.31
N THR A 9 29.53 11.06 -24.57
CA THR A 9 29.64 10.80 -23.13
C THR A 9 28.53 11.50 -22.36
N VAL A 10 28.23 12.76 -22.70
CA VAL A 10 27.13 13.53 -22.08
C VAL A 10 25.78 12.85 -22.32
N LEU A 11 25.46 12.50 -23.56
CA LEU A 11 24.19 11.83 -23.89
C LEU A 11 24.02 10.50 -23.14
N ARG A 12 25.12 9.72 -23.00
CA ARG A 12 25.08 8.47 -22.24
C ARG A 12 24.82 8.73 -20.75
N LEU A 13 25.47 9.73 -20.17
CA LEU A 13 25.30 10.08 -18.76
C LEU A 13 23.89 10.60 -18.48
N GLU A 14 23.33 11.43 -19.37
CA GLU A 14 21.94 11.90 -19.28
C GLU A 14 20.95 10.73 -19.32
N ALA A 15 21.15 9.77 -20.23
CA ALA A 15 20.33 8.57 -20.30
C ALA A 15 20.45 7.70 -19.03
N GLN A 16 21.65 7.55 -18.49
CA GLN A 16 21.88 6.81 -17.24
C GLN A 16 21.25 7.50 -16.03
N LEU A 17 21.28 8.83 -15.97
CA LEU A 17 20.64 9.62 -14.93
C LEU A 17 19.12 9.46 -14.98
N ALA A 18 18.53 9.55 -16.18
CA ALA A 18 17.09 9.36 -16.37
C ALA A 18 16.64 7.93 -15.97
N ASP A 19 17.41 6.90 -16.33
CA ASP A 19 17.14 5.51 -15.93
C ASP A 19 17.25 5.32 -14.41
N LEU A 20 18.24 5.93 -13.76
CA LEU A 20 18.37 5.90 -12.31
C LEU A 20 17.23 6.62 -11.60
N GLN A 21 16.83 7.78 -12.11
CA GLN A 21 15.70 8.54 -11.59
C GLN A 21 14.42 7.70 -11.64
N GLN A 22 14.12 7.11 -12.79
CA GLN A 22 12.95 6.24 -12.96
C GLN A 22 12.96 5.05 -11.99
N LYS A 23 14.11 4.41 -11.79
CA LYS A 23 14.26 3.29 -10.84
C LYS A 23 14.05 3.75 -9.39
N PHE A 24 14.53 4.93 -9.05
CA PHE A 24 14.33 5.51 -7.73
C PHE A 24 12.85 5.79 -7.48
N ASP A 25 12.16 6.41 -8.44
CA ASP A 25 10.73 6.71 -8.34
C ASP A 25 9.89 5.43 -8.18
N VAL A 26 10.27 4.34 -8.87
CA VAL A 26 9.62 3.03 -8.70
C VAL A 26 9.80 2.50 -7.27
N LEU A 27 11.03 2.50 -6.75
CA LEU A 27 11.32 2.01 -5.39
C LEU A 27 10.64 2.86 -4.31
N GLU A 28 10.55 4.17 -4.51
CA GLU A 28 9.83 5.07 -3.60
C GLU A 28 8.34 4.77 -3.58
N ASN A 29 7.73 4.53 -4.75
CA ASN A 29 6.34 4.10 -4.84
C ASN A 29 6.11 2.74 -4.16
N GLU A 30 6.96 1.73 -4.42
CA GLU A 30 6.85 0.42 -3.78
C GLU A 30 6.95 0.51 -2.25
N ARG A 31 7.93 1.27 -1.74
CA ARG A 31 8.08 1.51 -0.30
C ARG A 31 6.85 2.19 0.29
N THR A 32 6.29 3.17 -0.41
CA THR A 32 5.09 3.89 0.02
C THR A 32 3.89 2.95 0.12
N LEU A 33 3.64 2.13 -0.91
CA LEU A 33 2.56 1.15 -0.91
C LEU A 33 2.73 0.11 0.19
N TYR A 34 3.97 -0.36 0.42
CA TYR A 34 4.26 -1.28 1.52
C TYR A 34 3.93 -0.67 2.89
N ASN A 35 4.32 0.58 3.13
CA ASN A 35 4.00 1.27 4.38
C ASN A 35 2.49 1.41 4.58
N LEU A 36 1.74 1.76 3.54
CA LEU A 36 0.27 1.83 3.61
C LEU A 36 -0.36 0.49 3.99
N ILE A 37 0.14 -0.63 3.44
CA ILE A 37 -0.32 -1.97 3.81
C ILE A 37 -0.02 -2.26 5.28
N GLN A 38 1.18 -1.90 5.77
CA GLN A 38 1.55 -2.09 7.17
C GLN A 38 0.69 -1.26 8.12
N ASP A 39 0.46 0.01 7.81
CA ASP A 39 -0.36 0.91 8.62
C ASP A 39 -1.81 0.42 8.66
N TYR A 40 -2.33 -0.08 7.53
CA TYR A 40 -3.65 -0.70 7.46
C TYR A 40 -3.73 -1.92 8.37
N ALA A 41 -2.77 -2.84 8.25
CA ALA A 41 -2.76 -4.05 9.06
C ALA A 41 -2.68 -3.72 10.57
N GLN A 42 -1.82 -2.78 10.97
CA GLN A 42 -1.70 -2.35 12.37
C GLN A 42 -2.98 -1.68 12.89
N SER A 43 -3.58 -0.82 12.08
CA SER A 43 -4.83 -0.14 12.45
C SER A 43 -5.98 -1.13 12.56
N HIS A 44 -6.07 -2.08 11.62
CA HIS A 44 -7.06 -3.15 11.66
C HIS A 44 -6.90 -4.03 12.91
N ASP A 45 -5.68 -4.47 13.22
CA ASP A 45 -5.38 -5.28 14.42
C ASP A 45 -5.68 -4.53 15.71
N ARG A 46 -5.51 -3.20 15.74
CA ARG A 46 -5.86 -2.39 16.90
C ARG A 46 -7.38 -2.32 17.13
N CYS A 47 -8.15 -2.14 16.07
CA CYS A 47 -9.60 -1.96 16.16
C CYS A 47 -10.31 -3.29 16.40
N PHE A 48 -9.87 -4.36 15.74
CA PHE A 48 -10.56 -5.66 15.76
C PHE A 48 -9.79 -6.77 16.49
N GLY A 49 -8.67 -6.45 17.12
CA GLY A 49 -7.91 -7.38 17.95
C GLY A 49 -8.51 -7.56 19.34
N LYS A 50 -7.85 -8.39 20.16
CA LYS A 50 -8.27 -8.73 21.55
C LYS A 50 -8.47 -7.51 22.49
N HIS A 51 -7.98 -6.34 22.11
CA HIS A 51 -8.08 -5.10 22.88
C HIS A 51 -8.84 -3.99 22.15
N GLY A 52 -9.56 -4.33 21.07
CA GLY A 52 -10.38 -3.38 20.32
C GLY A 52 -11.46 -2.76 21.20
N THR A 53 -11.70 -1.46 20.99
CA THR A 53 -12.75 -0.70 21.66
C THR A 53 -13.71 -0.11 20.63
N THR A 54 -14.92 0.26 21.06
CA THR A 54 -15.86 1.01 20.20
C THR A 54 -15.32 2.37 19.74
N GLU A 55 -14.36 2.94 20.48
CA GLU A 55 -13.64 4.14 20.06
C GLU A 55 -12.65 3.84 18.92
N ASP A 56 -12.01 2.67 18.95
CA ASP A 56 -11.12 2.23 17.88
C ASP A 56 -11.92 1.88 16.61
N ASP A 57 -13.10 1.26 16.74
CA ASP A 57 -14.03 1.06 15.62
C ASP A 57 -14.44 2.40 14.98
N ALA A 58 -14.78 3.42 15.78
CA ALA A 58 -15.13 4.74 15.25
C ALA A 58 -13.95 5.41 14.55
N LYS A 59 -12.72 5.23 15.04
CA LYS A 59 -11.50 5.72 14.39
C LYS A 59 -11.24 4.99 13.07
N TRP A 60 -11.52 3.70 13.01
CA TRP A 60 -11.41 2.90 11.80
C TRP A 60 -12.34 3.41 10.71
N GLU A 61 -13.63 3.56 11.03
CA GLU A 61 -14.63 4.08 10.09
C GLU A 61 -14.29 5.50 9.62
N ALA A 62 -13.75 6.35 10.51
CA ALA A 62 -13.32 7.70 10.17
C ALA A 62 -12.15 7.77 9.16
N PHE A 63 -11.45 6.65 8.91
CA PHE A 63 -10.46 6.62 7.83
C PHE A 63 -11.11 6.61 6.45
N PHE A 64 -12.34 6.16 6.30
CA PHE A 64 -12.97 6.02 4.99
C PHE A 64 -13.81 7.25 4.65
N THR A 65 -13.70 7.71 3.41
CA THR A 65 -14.64 8.68 2.84
C THR A 65 -15.97 8.01 2.51
N ASP A 66 -17.02 8.80 2.25
CA ASP A 66 -18.36 8.29 1.91
C ASP A 66 -18.40 7.40 0.65
N ASP A 67 -17.42 7.54 -0.24
CA ASP A 67 -17.22 6.71 -1.44
C ASP A 67 -16.34 5.47 -1.19
N GLY A 68 -15.95 5.20 0.06
CA GLY A 68 -15.24 4.00 0.49
C GLY A 68 -13.72 4.04 0.34
N VAL A 69 -13.13 5.20 0.04
CA VAL A 69 -11.68 5.36 -0.10
C VAL A 69 -11.03 5.60 1.27
N SER A 70 -9.98 4.84 1.59
CA SER A 70 -9.25 5.01 2.85
C SER A 70 -8.29 6.20 2.80
N ASN A 71 -8.40 7.10 3.78
CA ASN A 71 -7.47 8.19 4.09
C ASN A 71 -6.39 7.78 5.10
N LEU A 72 -6.21 6.49 5.34
CA LEU A 72 -5.14 5.99 6.20
C LEU A 72 -3.78 6.41 5.59
N HIS A 73 -3.19 7.46 6.19
CA HIS A 73 -2.01 8.21 5.75
C HIS A 73 -2.08 8.88 4.36
N PRO A 74 -2.12 10.23 4.28
CA PRO A 74 -1.79 10.90 3.03
C PRO A 74 -0.26 10.89 2.84
N VAL A 75 0.26 10.00 1.99
CA VAL A 75 1.64 10.11 1.50
C VAL A 75 1.63 10.76 0.13
N VAL A 76 2.11 12.00 0.06
CA VAL A 76 2.40 12.69 -1.19
C VAL A 76 3.69 12.09 -1.74
N VAL A 77 3.60 11.37 -2.86
CA VAL A 77 4.78 10.96 -3.64
C VAL A 77 4.80 11.87 -4.87
N GLU A 78 5.78 12.76 -4.99
CA GLU A 78 5.93 13.56 -6.21
C GLU A 78 6.32 12.68 -7.41
N ASP A 79 5.72 13.02 -8.55
CA ASP A 79 5.89 12.47 -9.90
C ASP A 79 6.39 11.03 -10.09
N GLY A 80 5.41 10.13 -10.12
CA GLY A 80 5.46 8.93 -10.95
C GLY A 80 4.23 8.94 -11.86
N ALA A 81 4.38 8.61 -13.15
CA ALA A 81 3.31 8.68 -14.15
C ALA A 81 2.09 7.77 -13.87
N SER A 82 2.19 6.84 -12.91
CA SER A 82 1.11 5.93 -12.58
C SER A 82 0.12 6.55 -11.58
N THR A 83 -1.16 6.51 -11.91
CA THR A 83 -2.27 6.97 -11.05
C THR A 83 -2.98 5.83 -10.32
N SER A 84 -2.60 4.57 -10.59
CA SER A 84 -3.17 3.38 -9.96
C SER A 84 -2.11 2.32 -9.71
N ALA A 85 -2.27 1.52 -8.66
CA ALA A 85 -1.40 0.39 -8.39
C ALA A 85 -2.19 -0.80 -7.82
N VAL A 86 -1.63 -2.00 -7.96
CA VAL A 86 -2.15 -3.22 -7.33
C VAL A 86 -1.05 -3.88 -6.52
N ALA A 87 -1.39 -4.46 -5.38
CA ALA A 87 -0.46 -5.25 -4.58
C ALA A 87 -1.15 -6.52 -4.07
N GLN A 88 -0.34 -7.49 -3.67
CA GLN A 88 -0.80 -8.71 -3.02
C GLN A 88 -0.05 -8.90 -1.72
N SER A 89 -0.77 -9.29 -0.67
CA SER A 89 -0.16 -9.73 0.59
C SER A 89 -0.82 -10.99 1.10
N TYR A 90 -0.06 -11.79 1.85
CA TYR A 90 -0.56 -12.98 2.51
C TYR A 90 -0.86 -12.65 3.97
N ALA A 91 -2.02 -13.08 4.45
CA ALA A 91 -2.45 -12.83 5.81
C ALA A 91 -2.92 -14.10 6.50
N VAL A 92 -2.73 -14.11 7.81
CA VAL A 92 -3.38 -15.04 8.73
C VAL A 92 -4.23 -14.20 9.66
N VAL A 93 -5.55 -14.30 9.50
CA VAL A 93 -6.52 -13.59 10.32
C VAL A 93 -7.00 -14.54 11.41
N THR A 94 -6.84 -14.16 12.66
CA THR A 94 -7.33 -14.93 13.81
C THR A 94 -8.43 -14.12 14.49
N VAL A 95 -9.65 -14.63 14.45
CA VAL A 95 -10.80 -14.07 15.17
C VAL A 95 -10.88 -14.78 16.51
N VAL A 96 -10.69 -14.03 17.60
CA VAL A 96 -10.79 -14.53 18.97
C VAL A 96 -12.08 -13.95 19.58
N PRO A 97 -13.20 -14.69 19.57
CA PRO A 97 -14.41 -14.26 20.26
C PRO A 97 -14.21 -14.24 21.78
N GLU A 98 -15.16 -13.67 22.53
CA GLU A 98 -15.11 -13.62 24.00
C GLU A 98 -14.91 -15.01 24.65
N ASP A 99 -15.46 -16.05 24.01
CA ASP A 99 -15.15 -17.44 24.33
C ASP A 99 -13.95 -17.92 23.50
N GLU A 100 -12.76 -17.86 24.08
CA GLU A 100 -11.50 -18.23 23.41
C GLU A 100 -11.50 -19.67 22.85
N ALA A 101 -12.36 -20.56 23.35
CA ALA A 101 -12.52 -21.92 22.84
C ALA A 101 -13.01 -21.97 21.37
N HIS A 102 -13.59 -20.87 20.86
CA HIS A 102 -14.12 -20.74 19.50
C HIS A 102 -13.25 -19.87 18.60
N THR A 103 -11.95 -19.79 18.87
CA THR A 103 -11.00 -19.08 18.00
C THR A 103 -11.04 -19.65 16.58
N VAL A 104 -11.23 -18.78 15.59
CA VAL A 104 -11.22 -19.13 14.16
C VAL A 104 -10.00 -18.51 13.50
N THR A 105 -9.19 -19.34 12.83
CA THR A 105 -8.05 -18.86 12.02
C THR A 105 -8.36 -19.04 10.54
N VAL A 106 -8.31 -17.95 9.79
CA VAL A 106 -8.43 -17.92 8.33
C VAL A 106 -7.09 -17.51 7.75
N LYS A 107 -6.55 -18.33 6.84
CA LYS A 107 -5.40 -17.94 6.01
C LYS A 107 -5.94 -17.44 4.69
N GLY A 108 -5.35 -16.39 4.13
CA GLY A 108 -5.80 -15.86 2.86
C GLY A 108 -4.81 -14.94 2.19
N GLN A 109 -5.20 -14.47 1.03
CA GLN A 109 -4.48 -13.45 0.26
C GLN A 109 -5.34 -12.20 0.21
N TYR A 110 -4.74 -11.06 0.57
CA TYR A 110 -5.31 -9.76 0.28
C TYR A 110 -4.88 -9.31 -1.11
N ASP A 111 -5.86 -8.96 -1.94
CA ASP A 111 -5.65 -8.23 -3.18
C ASP A 111 -5.99 -6.76 -2.93
N TRP A 112 -5.00 -5.89 -3.15
CA TRP A 112 -5.08 -4.46 -2.89
C TRP A 112 -5.17 -3.68 -4.18
N LYS A 113 -6.00 -2.64 -4.19
CA LYS A 113 -6.01 -1.61 -5.23
C LYS A 113 -5.76 -0.25 -4.59
N PHE A 114 -4.89 0.52 -5.21
CA PHE A 114 -4.53 1.86 -4.79
C PHE A 114 -4.79 2.85 -5.92
N GLU A 115 -5.17 4.05 -5.53
CA GLU A 115 -5.36 5.17 -6.45
C GLU A 115 -4.62 6.41 -5.94
N LYS A 116 -4.11 7.21 -6.87
CA LYS A 116 -3.44 8.47 -6.57
C LYS A 116 -4.43 9.62 -6.75
N VAL A 117 -4.93 10.16 -5.64
CA VAL A 117 -5.90 11.27 -5.63
C VAL A 117 -5.20 12.54 -5.15
N GLY A 118 -5.07 13.54 -6.02
CA GLY A 118 -4.39 14.79 -5.68
C GLY A 118 -2.91 14.61 -5.32
N GLY A 119 -2.21 13.68 -5.98
CA GLY A 119 -0.78 13.39 -5.72
C GLY A 119 -0.53 12.45 -4.54
N VAL A 120 -1.58 12.01 -3.86
CA VAL A 120 -1.51 11.15 -2.66
C VAL A 120 -2.01 9.75 -2.96
N TRP A 121 -1.23 8.73 -2.61
CA TRP A 121 -1.66 7.33 -2.69
C TRP A 121 -2.66 7.00 -1.59
N LYS A 122 -3.76 6.33 -1.97
CA LYS A 122 -4.82 5.88 -1.07
C LYS A 122 -5.21 4.43 -1.35
N VAL A 123 -5.67 3.70 -0.34
CA VAL A 123 -6.27 2.37 -0.53
C VAL A 123 -7.68 2.56 -1.11
N ALA A 124 -7.88 2.14 -2.35
CA ALA A 124 -9.17 2.20 -3.04
C ALA A 124 -10.04 0.97 -2.75
N SER A 125 -9.43 -0.21 -2.65
CA SER A 125 -10.13 -1.41 -2.21
C SER A 125 -9.16 -2.47 -1.69
N VAL A 126 -9.64 -3.28 -0.76
CA VAL A 126 -8.95 -4.50 -0.31
C VAL A 126 -9.93 -5.67 -0.34
N THR A 127 -9.49 -6.82 -0.83
CA THR A 127 -10.31 -8.04 -0.86
C THR A 127 -9.52 -9.21 -0.30
N LEU A 128 -10.08 -9.92 0.69
CA LEU A 128 -9.49 -11.13 1.25
C LEU A 128 -10.05 -12.36 0.53
N THR A 129 -9.19 -13.14 -0.11
CA THR A 129 -9.51 -14.47 -0.62
C THR A 129 -8.98 -15.52 0.36
N PRO A 130 -9.84 -16.30 1.05
CA PRO A 130 -9.39 -17.33 1.98
C PRO A 130 -8.75 -18.53 1.26
N PHE A 131 -7.94 -19.30 1.99
CA PHE A 131 -7.37 -20.57 1.58
C PHE A 131 -8.03 -21.77 2.30
N PRO A 132 -8.26 -22.90 1.60
CA PRO A 132 -8.12 -23.05 0.15
C PRO A 132 -9.14 -22.16 -0.58
N LYS A 133 -8.81 -21.76 -1.82
CA LYS A 133 -9.75 -20.96 -2.62
C LYS A 133 -11.05 -21.75 -2.80
N PRO A 134 -12.22 -21.15 -2.58
CA PRO A 134 -13.51 -21.80 -2.83
C PRO A 134 -13.69 -22.17 -4.30
#